data_AF-A0A1I6WA32-F1
#
_entry.id   AF-A0A1I6WA32-F1
#
_cell.length_a   1.000
_cell.length_b   1.000
_cell.length_c   1.000
_cell.angle_alpha   90.00
_cell.angle_beta   90.00
_cell.angle_gamma   90.00
#
_symmetry.space_group_name_H-M   'P 1'
#
loop_
_entity.id
_entity.type
_entity.pdbx_description
1 polymer ?
#
loop_
_entity_poly.entity_id
_entity_poly.type
_entity_poly.pdbx_seq_one_letter_code
_entity_poly.pdbx_strand_id
1 'polypeptide(L)'
;MRIEFGEASLASFDGTGLDKATLGARTAEFGKALSSAVAAAGYPAEADPAKTNLPALIALLSLLNVFVALASAPLAAWMIELFPTRIRTTALSVPYAVGGWFGGFLPAIAFSAFTATGNIYAGLWYALTVLAVAFLVAALCLHETRGRALDAIA
;
A
#
# COMPACT_ATOMS: atom_id res chain seq x y z
N MET A 1 -11.76 -22.17 -12.70
CA MET A 1 -11.60 -20.70 -12.89
C MET A 1 -10.55 -20.50 -13.98
N ARG A 2 -10.61 -19.48 -14.84
CA ARG A 2 -9.57 -19.23 -15.87
C ARG A 2 -8.77 -17.99 -15.46
N ILE A 3 -7.45 -18.04 -15.63
CA ILE A 3 -6.56 -16.91 -15.34
C ILE A 3 -6.05 -16.41 -16.68
N GLU A 4 -6.33 -15.14 -16.99
CA GLU A 4 -6.01 -14.51 -18.26
C GLU A 4 -4.82 -13.56 -18.10
N PHE A 5 -3.86 -13.66 -19.02
CA PHE A 5 -2.66 -12.83 -19.12
C PHE A 5 -2.64 -12.21 -20.52
N GLY A 6 -3.23 -11.02 -20.69
CA GLY A 6 -3.39 -10.43 -22.03
C GLY A 6 -4.23 -11.34 -22.95
N GLU A 7 -3.66 -11.85 -24.05
CA GLU A 7 -4.31 -12.83 -24.95
C GLU A 7 -4.16 -14.29 -24.50
N ALA A 8 -3.32 -14.61 -23.51
CA ALA A 8 -3.06 -15.98 -23.09
C ALA A 8 -3.96 -16.39 -21.90
N SER A 9 -4.79 -17.41 -22.09
CA SER A 9 -5.64 -17.96 -21.01
C SER A 9 -5.06 -19.27 -20.45
N LEU A 10 -4.83 -19.35 -19.14
CA LEU A 10 -4.48 -20.58 -18.44
C LEU A 10 -5.68 -21.09 -17.64
N ALA A 11 -6.05 -22.36 -17.81
CA ALA A 11 -7.10 -22.98 -17.00
C ALA A 11 -6.58 -23.21 -15.57
N SER A 12 -7.20 -22.59 -14.56
CA SER A 12 -6.93 -22.90 -13.15
C SER A 12 -7.61 -24.22 -12.78
N PHE A 13 -6.93 -25.00 -11.95
CA PHE A 13 -7.47 -26.24 -11.39
C PHE A 13 -8.16 -25.94 -10.05
N ASP A 14 -9.19 -26.72 -9.73
CA ASP A 14 -9.88 -26.66 -8.45
C ASP A 14 -9.23 -27.65 -7.47
N GLY A 15 -8.93 -27.19 -6.25
CA GLY A 15 -8.22 -27.95 -5.22
C GLY A 15 -9.14 -28.69 -4.25
N THR A 16 -10.46 -28.50 -4.35
CA THR A 16 -11.42 -29.07 -3.40
C THR A 16 -11.46 -30.59 -3.50
N GLY A 17 -11.08 -31.28 -2.42
CA GLY A 17 -11.12 -32.74 -2.30
C GLY A 17 -9.86 -33.49 -2.74
N LEU A 18 -8.77 -32.79 -3.10
CA LEU A 18 -7.48 -33.41 -3.42
C LEU A 18 -6.64 -33.67 -2.16
N ASP A 19 -5.92 -34.80 -2.12
CA ASP A 19 -4.96 -35.07 -1.05
C ASP A 19 -3.78 -34.08 -1.10
N LYS A 20 -3.07 -33.93 0.01
CA LYS A 20 -1.99 -32.93 0.16
C LYS A 20 -0.82 -33.15 -0.82
N ALA A 21 -0.56 -34.40 -1.23
CA ALA A 21 0.52 -34.74 -2.16
C ALA A 21 0.14 -34.39 -3.61
N THR A 22 -1.11 -34.65 -3.98
CA THR A 22 -1.69 -34.40 -5.31
C THR A 22 -1.93 -32.92 -5.52
N LEU A 23 -2.36 -32.20 -4.47
CA LEU A 23 -2.48 -30.74 -4.48
C LEU A 23 -1.11 -30.08 -4.65
N GLY A 24 -0.07 -30.57 -3.96
CA GLY A 24 1.31 -30.12 -4.14
C GLY A 24 1.84 -30.33 -5.56
N ALA A 25 1.63 -31.51 -6.13
CA ALA A 25 2.03 -31.84 -7.50
C ALA A 25 1.32 -30.96 -8.54
N ARG A 26 -0.01 -30.79 -8.41
CA ARG A 26 -0.82 -29.94 -9.30
C ARG A 26 -0.46 -28.46 -9.18
N THR A 27 -0.13 -27.99 -7.97
CA THR A 27 0.33 -26.60 -7.75
C THR A 27 1.72 -26.38 -8.38
N ALA A 28 2.62 -27.37 -8.30
CA ALA A 28 3.94 -27.29 -8.92
C ALA A 28 3.85 -27.32 -10.46
N GLU A 29 3.00 -28.18 -11.04
CA GLU A 29 2.72 -28.18 -12.48
C GLU A 29 2.09 -26.87 -12.94
N PHE A 30 1.09 -26.38 -12.20
CA PHE A 30 0.44 -25.10 -12.49
C PHE A 30 1.43 -23.94 -12.39
N GLY A 31 2.30 -23.91 -11.38
CA GLY A 31 3.35 -22.90 -11.25
C GLY A 31 4.35 -22.92 -12.40
N LYS A 32 4.71 -24.11 -12.91
CA LYS A 32 5.55 -24.24 -14.12
C LYS A 32 4.84 -23.74 -15.37
N ALA A 33 3.58 -24.14 -15.58
CA ALA A 33 2.77 -23.71 -16.72
C ALA A 33 2.47 -22.20 -16.69
N LEU A 34 2.31 -21.64 -15.49
CA LEU A 34 2.15 -20.21 -15.28
C LEU A 34 3.44 -19.47 -15.60
N SER A 35 4.58 -19.91 -15.06
CA SER A 35 5.89 -19.31 -15.33
C SER A 35 6.23 -19.32 -16.82
N SER A 36 5.97 -20.43 -17.52
CA SER A 36 6.20 -20.53 -18.97
C SER A 36 5.25 -19.64 -19.77
N ALA A 37 3.98 -19.53 -19.38
CA ALA A 37 3.01 -18.65 -20.04
C ALA A 37 3.35 -17.16 -19.83
N VAL A 38 3.79 -16.78 -18.63
CA VAL A 38 4.24 -15.42 -18.31
C VAL A 38 5.51 -15.07 -19.08
N ALA A 39 6.47 -16.00 -19.18
CA ALA A 39 7.67 -15.83 -19.98
C ALA A 39 7.37 -15.72 -21.49
N ALA A 40 6.43 -16.52 -22.00
CA ALA A 40 5.99 -16.46 -23.39
C ALA A 40 5.23 -15.16 -23.71
N ALA A 41 4.55 -14.56 -22.72
CA ALA A 41 3.89 -13.26 -22.83
C ALA A 41 4.87 -12.06 -22.73
N GLY A 42 6.18 -12.30 -22.66
CA GLY A 42 7.20 -11.24 -22.67
C GLY A 42 7.38 -10.53 -21.34
N TYR A 43 6.80 -11.05 -20.25
CA TYR A 43 7.09 -10.57 -18.90
C TYR A 43 8.41 -11.19 -18.41
N PRO A 44 9.47 -10.41 -18.18
CA PRO A 44 10.74 -10.93 -17.69
C PRO A 44 10.56 -11.51 -16.28
N ALA A 45 11.10 -12.72 -16.05
CA ALA A 45 11.00 -13.45 -14.78
C ALA A 45 11.75 -12.76 -13.63
N GLU A 46 12.72 -11.91 -13.97
CA GLU A 46 13.49 -11.09 -13.03
C GLU A 46 13.60 -9.66 -13.56
N ALA A 47 13.56 -8.69 -12.65
CA ALA A 47 13.94 -7.33 -12.97
C ALA A 47 15.42 -7.32 -13.36
N ASP A 48 15.74 -6.85 -14.57
CA ASP A 48 17.10 -6.74 -15.09
C ASP A 48 18.00 -6.00 -14.07
N PRO A 49 18.97 -6.67 -13.42
CA PRO A 49 19.83 -6.06 -12.42
C PRO A 49 20.67 -4.92 -12.99
N ALA A 50 20.95 -4.93 -14.30
CA ALA A 50 21.70 -3.89 -14.98
C ALA A 50 20.90 -2.58 -15.15
N LYS A 51 19.56 -2.66 -15.05
CA LYS A 51 18.66 -1.48 -15.08
C LYS A 51 18.20 -1.03 -13.70
N THR A 52 18.55 -1.78 -12.65
CA THR A 52 18.10 -1.52 -11.28
C THR A 52 19.27 -1.04 -10.42
N ASN A 53 19.39 0.28 -10.22
CA ASN A 53 20.38 0.84 -9.30
C ASN A 53 19.94 0.60 -7.85
N LEU A 54 20.26 -0.59 -7.34
CA LEU A 54 19.96 -1.05 -5.97
C LEU A 54 20.42 -0.04 -4.89
N PRO A 55 21.65 0.51 -4.92
CA PRO A 55 22.07 1.56 -3.99
C PRO A 55 21.16 2.80 -4.02
N ALA A 56 20.84 3.30 -5.22
CA ALA A 56 19.97 4.47 -5.36
C ALA A 56 18.54 4.19 -4.89
N LEU A 57 18.02 2.99 -5.14
CA LEU A 57 16.70 2.56 -4.66
C LEU A 57 16.65 2.51 -3.13
N ILE A 58 17.66 1.91 -2.49
CA ILE A 58 17.77 1.85 -1.02
C ILE A 58 17.89 3.27 -0.45
N ALA A 59 18.70 4.13 -1.06
CA ALA A 59 18.84 5.52 -0.63
C ALA A 59 17.52 6.30 -0.74
N LEU A 60 16.80 6.13 -1.86
CA LEU A 60 15.49 6.74 -2.07
C LEU A 60 14.45 6.27 -1.03
N LEU A 61 14.35 4.96 -0.79
CA LEU A 61 13.41 4.40 0.19
C LEU A 61 13.78 4.83 1.62
N SER A 62 15.07 4.89 1.94
CA SER A 62 15.55 5.36 3.25
C SER A 62 15.20 6.83 3.46
N LEU A 63 15.44 7.68 2.45
CA LEU A 63 15.08 9.09 2.48
C LEU A 63 13.56 9.28 2.66
N LEU A 64 12.76 8.49 1.94
CA LEU A 64 11.30 8.52 2.07
C LEU A 64 10.85 8.15 3.49
N ASN A 65 11.45 7.12 4.09
CA ASN A 65 11.18 6.74 5.48
C ASN A 65 11.59 7.82 6.49
N VAL A 66 12.69 8.54 6.25
CA VAL A 66 13.08 9.70 7.08
C VAL A 66 12.02 10.79 7.00
N PHE A 67 11.50 11.11 5.82
CA PHE A 67 10.41 12.09 5.70
C PHE A 67 9.15 11.64 6.44
N VAL A 68 8.78 10.37 6.34
CA VAL A 68 7.63 9.80 7.08
C VAL A 68 7.85 9.87 8.59
N ALA A 69 9.05 9.55 9.08
CA ALA A 69 9.39 9.63 10.50
C ALA A 69 9.32 11.08 11.01
N LEU A 70 9.86 12.04 10.24
CA LEU A 70 9.84 13.44 10.61
C LEU A 70 8.42 14.04 10.59
N ALA A 71 7.54 13.56 9.72
CA ALA A 71 6.14 13.98 9.70
C ALA A 71 5.32 13.33 10.82
N SER A 72 5.59 12.07 11.17
CA SER A 72 4.83 11.34 12.19
C SER A 72 5.20 11.74 13.63
N ALA A 73 6.43 12.19 13.89
CA ALA A 73 6.86 12.61 15.23
C ALA A 73 6.12 13.86 15.77
N PRO A 74 5.98 14.97 15.01
CA PRO A 74 5.14 16.11 15.40
C PRO A 74 3.67 15.73 15.55
N LEU A 75 3.15 14.84 14.69
CA LEU A 75 1.76 14.40 14.74
C LEU A 75 1.44 13.71 16.08
N ALA A 76 2.34 12.82 16.54
CA ALA A 76 2.19 12.14 17.82
C ALA A 76 2.25 13.11 19.01
N ALA A 77 3.13 14.11 18.98
CA ALA A 77 3.20 15.13 20.02
C ALA A 77 1.92 15.98 20.08
N TRP A 78 1.42 16.41 18.92
CA TRP A 78 0.23 17.26 18.81
C TRP A 78 -1.04 16.55 19.29
N MET A 79 -1.19 15.25 18.99
CA MET A 79 -2.35 14.48 19.45
C MET A 79 -2.39 14.30 20.98
N ILE A 80 -1.25 14.35 21.68
CA ILE A 80 -1.22 14.23 23.15
C ILE A 80 -1.59 15.58 23.79
N GLU A 81 -1.31 16.68 23.11
CA GLU A 81 -1.61 18.05 23.57
C GLU A 81 -3.06 18.48 23.30
N LEU A 82 -3.69 17.95 22.25
CA LEU A 82 -5.07 18.29 21.84
C LEU A 82 -6.19 17.60 22.63
N PHE A 83 -5.91 16.50 23.35
CA PHE A 83 -6.97 15.67 23.94
C PHE A 83 -6.86 15.51 25.46
N PRO A 84 -7.92 15.80 26.24
CA PRO A 84 -8.01 15.54 27.67
C PRO A 84 -7.81 14.05 28.00
N THR A 85 -7.15 13.76 29.13
CA THR A 85 -6.75 12.40 29.56
C THR A 85 -7.87 11.36 29.61
N ARG A 86 -9.14 11.78 29.70
CA ARG A 86 -10.32 10.88 29.78
C ARG A 86 -10.77 10.28 28.44
N ILE A 87 -10.55 10.99 27.32
CA ILE A 87 -11.03 10.56 25.98
C ILE A 87 -9.89 10.25 25.01
N ARG A 88 -8.64 10.43 25.43
CA ARG A 88 -7.44 10.30 24.61
C ARG A 88 -7.37 8.96 23.85
N THR A 89 -7.68 7.82 24.45
CA THR A 89 -7.63 6.51 23.76
C THR A 89 -8.68 6.37 22.67
N THR A 90 -9.90 6.83 22.92
CA THR A 90 -11.00 6.79 21.94
C THR A 90 -10.79 7.83 20.84
N ALA A 91 -10.28 9.01 21.17
CA ALA A 91 -9.96 10.06 20.21
C ALA A 91 -8.74 9.70 19.34
N LEU A 92 -7.77 8.96 19.87
CA LEU A 92 -6.62 8.46 19.12
C LEU A 92 -6.97 7.33 18.16
N SER A 93 -7.93 6.46 18.49
CA SER A 93 -8.27 5.30 17.67
C SER A 93 -9.01 5.65 16.37
N VAL A 94 -9.80 6.72 16.36
CA VAL A 94 -10.57 7.17 15.18
C VAL A 94 -9.66 7.56 14.00
N PRO A 95 -8.70 8.49 14.12
CA PRO A 95 -7.79 8.80 13.02
C PRO A 95 -6.91 7.61 12.63
N TYR A 96 -6.54 6.76 13.60
CA TYR A 96 -5.78 5.55 13.30
C TYR A 96 -6.58 4.53 12.47
N ALA A 97 -7.88 4.36 12.77
CA ALA A 97 -8.78 3.48 12.03
C ALA A 97 -9.06 4.00 10.61
N VAL A 98 -9.31 5.30 10.47
CA VAL A 98 -9.53 5.94 9.17
C VAL A 98 -8.27 5.85 8.31
N GLY A 99 -7.10 6.15 8.87
CA GLY A 99 -5.82 6.00 8.17
C GLY A 99 -5.54 4.54 7.75
N GLY A 100 -5.87 3.58 8.61
CA GLY A 100 -5.76 2.16 8.32
C GLY A 100 -6.60 1.70 7.12
N TRP A 101 -7.81 2.25 6.96
CA TRP A 101 -8.65 1.98 5.78
C TRP A 101 -7.98 2.45 4.48
N PHE A 102 -7.55 3.71 4.43
CA PHE A 102 -6.92 4.26 3.22
C PHE A 102 -5.61 3.55 2.85
N GLY A 103 -4.80 3.18 3.86
CA GLY A 103 -3.59 2.40 3.65
C GLY A 103 -3.85 0.95 3.23
N GLY A 104 -4.86 0.31 3.82
CA GLY A 104 -5.22 -1.09 3.54
C GLY A 104 -5.77 -1.32 2.13
N PHE A 105 -6.41 -0.31 1.52
CA PHE A 105 -6.90 -0.39 0.14
C PHE A 105 -5.82 -0.10 -0.91
N LEU A 106 -4.67 0.45 -0.53
CA LEU A 106 -3.59 0.79 -1.46
C LEU A 106 -3.14 -0.42 -2.32
N PRO A 107 -2.89 -1.63 -1.77
CA PRO A 107 -2.44 -2.77 -2.58
C PRO A 107 -3.50 -3.24 -3.58
N ALA A 108 -4.78 -3.24 -3.18
CA ALA A 108 -5.88 -3.64 -4.05
C ALA A 108 -6.06 -2.66 -5.22
N ILE A 109 -6.01 -1.36 -4.94
CA ILE A 109 -6.15 -0.31 -5.95
C ILE A 109 -4.92 -0.30 -6.86
N ALA A 110 -3.71 -0.38 -6.32
CA ALA A 110 -2.48 -0.44 -7.09
C ALA A 110 -2.46 -1.64 -8.04
N PHE A 111 -2.87 -2.81 -7.55
CA PHE A 111 -2.98 -4.00 -8.39
C PHE A 111 -4.04 -3.84 -9.48
N SER A 112 -5.23 -3.32 -9.15
CA SER A 112 -6.29 -3.08 -10.14
C SER A 112 -5.90 -2.06 -11.23
N ALA A 113 -5.15 -1.01 -10.85
CA ALA A 113 -4.69 0.01 -11.79
C ALA A 113 -3.60 -0.55 -12.72
N PHE A 114 -2.72 -1.40 -12.18
CA PHE A 114 -1.72 -2.14 -12.96
C PHE A 114 -2.38 -3.10 -13.95
N THR A 115 -3.37 -3.89 -13.53
CA THR A 115 -4.05 -4.85 -14.43
C THR A 115 -4.85 -4.15 -15.53
N ALA A 116 -5.44 -2.99 -15.24
CA ALA A 116 -6.19 -2.22 -16.24
C ALA A 116 -5.30 -1.48 -17.25
N THR A 117 -4.13 -0.97 -16.82
CA THR A 117 -3.30 -0.07 -17.64
C THR A 117 -2.03 -0.73 -18.17
N GLY A 118 -1.61 -1.85 -17.57
CA GLY A 118 -0.30 -2.48 -17.79
C GLY A 118 0.89 -1.69 -17.22
N ASN A 119 0.65 -0.55 -16.56
CA ASN A 119 1.67 0.35 -16.04
C ASN A 119 1.83 0.18 -14.52
N ILE A 120 3.02 -0.19 -14.06
CA ILE A 120 3.34 -0.37 -12.64
C ILE A 120 3.24 0.92 -11.83
N TYR A 121 3.40 2.08 -12.47
CA TYR A 121 3.29 3.39 -11.85
C TYR A 121 1.84 3.87 -11.76
N ALA A 122 0.88 3.13 -12.34
CA ALA A 122 -0.54 3.47 -12.21
C ALA A 122 -1.03 3.35 -10.76
N GLY A 123 -0.32 2.69 -9.85
CA GLY A 123 -0.67 2.73 -8.43
C GLY A 123 -0.34 4.07 -7.73
N LEU A 124 0.59 4.87 -8.28
CA LEU A 124 1.07 6.09 -7.61
C LEU A 124 0.00 7.18 -7.50
N TRP A 125 -0.93 7.26 -8.45
CA TRP A 125 -1.95 8.33 -8.43
C TRP A 125 -2.80 8.26 -7.16
N TYR A 126 -3.11 7.04 -6.67
CA TYR A 126 -3.91 6.87 -5.46
C TYR A 126 -3.17 7.42 -4.24
N ALA A 127 -1.90 7.04 -4.07
CA ALA A 127 -1.07 7.54 -2.98
C ALA A 127 -0.90 9.07 -3.05
N LEU A 128 -0.67 9.62 -4.24
CA LEU A 128 -0.55 11.06 -4.46
C LEU A 128 -1.85 11.81 -4.18
N THR A 129 -3.00 11.25 -4.58
CA THR A 129 -4.31 11.87 -4.36
C THR A 129 -4.67 11.86 -2.88
N VAL A 130 -4.48 10.74 -2.18
CA VAL A 130 -4.71 10.65 -0.73
C VAL A 130 -3.78 11.61 0.02
N LEU A 131 -2.50 11.69 -0.37
CA LEU A 131 -1.55 12.65 0.21
C LEU A 131 -1.98 14.10 -0.04
N ALA A 132 -2.43 14.44 -1.24
CA ALA A 132 -2.88 15.78 -1.58
C ALA A 132 -4.15 16.17 -0.79
N VAL A 133 -5.11 15.25 -0.66
CA VAL A 133 -6.31 15.47 0.15
C VAL A 133 -5.94 15.63 1.63
N ALA A 134 -5.06 14.77 2.17
CA ALA A 134 -4.59 14.89 3.54
C ALA A 134 -3.86 16.21 3.79
N PHE A 135 -3.03 16.66 2.84
CA PHE A 135 -2.36 17.95 2.89
C PHE A 135 -3.35 19.12 2.83
N LEU A 136 -4.36 19.07 1.96
CA LEU A 136 -5.39 20.10 1.88
C LEU A 136 -6.23 20.16 3.16
N VAL A 137 -6.62 19.01 3.71
CA VAL A 137 -7.34 18.94 4.98
C VAL A 137 -6.46 19.47 6.11
N ALA A 138 -5.17 19.10 6.16
CA ALA A 138 -4.26 19.67 7.15
C ALA A 138 -4.14 21.19 6.97
N ALA A 139 -3.89 21.69 5.76
CA ALA A 139 -3.71 23.11 5.50
C ALA A 139 -4.97 23.96 5.77
N LEU A 140 -6.17 23.41 5.58
CA LEU A 140 -7.44 24.11 5.79
C LEU A 140 -8.01 23.93 7.20
N CYS A 141 -7.80 22.77 7.83
CA CYS A 141 -8.38 22.42 9.13
C CYS A 141 -7.41 22.53 10.31
N LEU A 142 -6.09 22.57 10.10
CA LEU A 142 -5.16 23.01 11.16
C LEU A 142 -5.34 24.52 11.36
N HIS A 143 -6.17 24.86 12.34
CA HIS A 143 -6.10 26.18 12.94
C HIS A 143 -4.82 26.29 13.77
N GLU A 144 -4.08 27.38 13.58
CA GLU A 144 -2.90 27.74 14.36
C GLU A 144 -3.20 27.65 15.87
N THR A 145 -2.56 26.70 16.56
CA THR A 145 -2.71 26.48 18.01
C THR A 145 -1.79 27.34 18.85
N ARG A 146 -0.86 28.10 18.23
CA ARG A 146 0.07 28.95 18.97
C ARG A 146 -0.67 30.16 19.57
N GLY A 147 -1.00 30.06 20.86
CA GLY A 147 -1.58 31.15 21.66
C GLY A 147 -2.96 30.86 22.28
N ARG A 148 -3.52 29.64 22.16
CA ARG A 148 -4.75 29.28 22.88
C ARG A 148 -4.42 28.75 24.28
N ALA A 149 -5.05 29.34 25.30
CA ALA A 149 -4.95 28.86 26.68
C ALA A 149 -5.56 27.45 26.79
N LEU A 150 -4.81 26.51 27.36
CA LEU A 150 -5.21 25.11 27.54
C LEU A 150 -6.38 24.94 28.54
N ASP A 151 -6.79 26.00 29.24
CA ASP A 151 -7.83 25.99 30.27
C ASP A 151 -9.25 26.30 29.76
N ALA A 152 -9.44 26.55 28.45
CA ALA A 152 -10.72 26.99 27.90
C ALA A 152 -11.56 25.88 27.22
N ILE A 153 -11.17 24.62 27.36
CA ILE A 153 -11.97 23.48 26.87
C ILE A 153 -12.50 22.74 28.09
N ALA A 154 -13.64 23.24 28.61
CA ALA A 154 -14.49 22.55 29.56
C ALA A 154 -15.22 21.37 28.88
#